data_AF-A0A958X038-F1
#
_entry.id   AF-A0A958X038-F1
#
_cell.length_a   1.000
_cell.length_b   1.000
_cell.length_c   1.000
_cell.angle_alpha   90.00
_cell.angle_beta   90.00
_cell.angle_gamma   90.00
#
_symmetry.space_group_name_H-M   'P 1'
#
loop_
_entity.id
_entity.type
_entity.pdbx_description
1 polymer ?
#
loop_
_entity_poly.entity_id
_entity_poly.type
_entity_poly.pdbx_seq_one_letter_code
_entity_poly.pdbx_strand_id
1 'polypeptide(L)' 'MAKNQPKKNKPKVHDELKGFDIKINQFGEITSNLDIEKLNEFLNENVDDKKLRERENAGGEEEE' A
#
# COMPACT_ATOMS: atom_id res chain seq x y z
N MET A 1 -0.26 19.01 -36.01
CA MET A 1 -0.12 17.69 -35.37
C MET A 1 -0.44 17.86 -33.88
N ALA A 2 -1.63 17.45 -33.45
CA ALA A 2 -2.04 17.58 -32.06
C ALA A 2 -1.23 16.60 -31.20
N LYS A 3 -0.48 17.12 -30.23
CA LYS A 3 0.29 16.31 -29.27
C LYS A 3 -0.70 15.45 -28.48
N ASN A 4 -0.67 14.13 -28.67
CA ASN A 4 -1.33 13.18 -27.77
C ASN A 4 -0.71 13.35 -26.38
N GLN A 5 -1.36 14.13 -25.52
CA GLN A 5 -1.05 14.11 -24.10
C GLN A 5 -1.37 12.70 -23.58
N PRO A 6 -0.44 12.01 -22.91
CA PRO A 6 -0.73 10.74 -22.30
C PRO A 6 -1.85 10.96 -21.28
N LYS A 7 -3.02 10.36 -21.53
CA LYS A 7 -4.10 10.34 -20.55
C LYS A 7 -3.52 9.68 -19.32
N LYS A 8 -3.30 10.45 -18.24
CA LYS A 8 -2.99 9.93 -16.91
C LYS A 8 -4.23 9.18 -16.43
N ASN A 9 -4.41 7.96 -16.93
CA ASN A 9 -5.44 7.07 -16.46
C ASN A 9 -5.11 6.78 -15.00
N LYS A 10 -6.08 7.02 -14.11
CA LYS A 10 -5.91 6.69 -12.70
C LYS A 10 -5.65 5.18 -12.59
N PRO A 11 -4.72 4.75 -11.72
CA PRO A 11 -4.49 3.34 -11.49
C PRO A 11 -5.80 2.65 -11.06
N LYS A 12 -6.00 1.41 -11.49
CA LYS A 12 -7.09 0.57 -10.99
C LYS A 12 -6.72 0.16 -9.56
N VAL A 13 -7.47 0.68 -8.61
CA VAL A 13 -7.30 0.45 -7.17
C VAL A 13 -8.61 -0.09 -6.61
N HIS A 14 -8.58 -0.65 -5.39
CA HIS A 14 -9.78 -1.07 -4.67
C HIS A 14 -10.77 0.10 -4.55
N ASP A 15 -12.08 -0.20 -4.46
CA ASP A 15 -13.11 0.86 -4.39
C ASP A 15 -12.89 1.76 -3.17
N GLU A 16 -12.40 1.21 -2.06
CA GLU A 16 -12.06 1.95 -0.83
C GLU A 16 -10.79 2.82 -0.97
N LEU A 17 -9.93 2.48 -1.93
CA LEU A 17 -8.73 3.25 -2.25
C LEU A 17 -8.97 4.19 -3.44
N LYS A 18 -10.22 4.39 -3.87
CA LYS A 18 -10.54 5.24 -5.01
C LYS A 18 -10.08 6.67 -4.78
N GLY A 19 -9.14 7.11 -5.62
CA GLY A 19 -8.53 8.43 -5.48
C GLY A 19 -7.27 8.45 -4.61
N PHE A 20 -6.79 7.31 -4.15
CA PHE A 20 -5.45 7.15 -3.58
C PHE A 20 -4.39 7.59 -4.59
N ASP A 21 -3.48 8.45 -4.13
CA ASP A 21 -2.32 8.89 -4.90
C ASP A 21 -1.09 8.87 -3.98
N ILE A 22 -0.02 8.25 -4.47
CA ILE A 22 1.24 8.09 -3.75
C ILE A 22 2.38 8.57 -4.64
N LYS A 23 3.25 9.42 -4.08
CA LYS A 23 4.42 9.97 -4.77
C LYS A 23 5.66 9.80 -3.91
N ILE A 24 6.74 9.35 -4.53
CA ILE A 24 8.05 9.24 -3.92
C ILE A 24 8.90 10.39 -4.47
N ASN A 25 9.50 11.18 -3.59
CA ASN A 25 10.39 12.26 -4.00
C ASN A 25 11.83 11.75 -4.21
N GLN A 26 12.73 12.62 -4.66
CA GLN A 26 14.13 12.25 -4.93
C GLN A 26 14.92 11.85 -3.67
N PHE A 27 14.42 12.20 -2.49
CA PHE A 27 15.00 11.84 -1.21
C PHE A 27 14.42 10.55 -0.63
N GLY A 28 13.49 9.89 -1.33
CA GLY A 28 12.82 8.68 -0.88
C GLY A 28 11.67 8.91 0.11
N GLU A 29 11.26 10.17 0.32
CA GLU A 29 10.09 10.46 1.15
C GLU A 29 8.81 10.12 0.39
N ILE A 30 7.91 9.43 1.09
CA ILE A 30 6.62 9.00 0.56
C ILE A 30 5.57 10.04 0.94
N THR A 31 4.92 10.61 -0.05
CA THR A 31 3.78 11.52 0.12
C THR A 31 2.52 10.85 -0.41
N SER A 32 1.53 10.75 0.47
CA SER A 32 0.25 10.07 0.25
C SER A 32 -0.87 11.06 0.54
N ASN A 33 -1.99 10.95 -0.18
CA ASN A 33 -3.20 11.72 0.16
C ASN A 33 -4.07 11.03 1.23
N LEU A 34 -3.82 9.76 1.51
CA LEU A 34 -4.47 8.96 2.55
C LEU A 34 -3.62 8.94 3.81
N ASP A 35 -4.28 8.94 4.96
CA ASP A 35 -3.63 8.78 6.26
C ASP A 35 -2.93 7.42 6.34
N ILE A 36 -1.72 7.42 6.90
CA ILE A 36 -0.92 6.19 7.08
C ILE A 36 -1.67 5.18 7.95
N GLU A 37 -2.40 5.64 8.96
CA GLU A 37 -3.19 4.79 9.86
C GLU A 37 -4.27 4.01 9.10
N LYS A 38 -5.04 4.70 8.24
CA LYS A 38 -6.08 4.06 7.41
C LYS A 38 -5.48 3.09 6.40
N LEU A 39 -4.32 3.43 5.83
CA LEU A 39 -3.64 2.54 4.90
C LEU A 39 -3.18 1.26 5.61
N ASN A 40 -2.64 1.38 6.83
CA ASN A 40 -2.23 0.22 7.62
C ASN A 40 -3.43 -0.66 8.00
N GLU A 41 -4.54 -0.06 8.41
CA GLU A 41 -5.77 -0.79 8.73
C GLU A 41 -6.28 -1.57 7.50
N PHE A 42 -6.37 -0.90 6.35
CA PHE A 42 -6.73 -1.55 5.09
C PHE A 42 -5.81 -2.73 4.74
N LEU A 43 -4.50 -2.57 4.92
CA LEU A 43 -3.54 -3.62 4.65
C LEU A 43 -3.68 -4.78 5.64
N ASN A 44 -3.90 -4.53 6.93
CA ASN A 44 -4.10 -5.58 7.92
C ASN A 44 -5.36 -6.42 7.65
N GLU A 45 -6.42 -5.80 7.14
CA GLU A 45 -7.67 -6.52 6.81
C GLU A 45 -7.57 -7.30 5.50
N ASN A 46 -6.93 -6.73 4.48
CA ASN A 46 -6.97 -7.27 3.11
C ASN A 46 -5.71 -8.04 2.72
N VAL A 47 -4.61 -7.86 3.45
CA VAL A 47 -3.30 -8.45 3.13
C VAL A 47 -2.79 -9.25 4.32
N ASP A 48 -2.52 -10.51 4.05
CA ASP A 48 -1.90 -11.41 4.99
C ASP A 48 -0.42 -11.03 5.22
N ASP A 49 -0.09 -10.66 6.48
CA ASP A 49 1.26 -10.28 6.87
C ASP A 49 2.22 -11.49 6.82
N LYS A 50 3.04 -11.52 5.77
CA LYS A 50 4.07 -12.54 5.55
C LYS A 50 5.02 -12.68 6.75
N LYS A 51 5.35 -11.59 7.45
CA LYS A 51 6.27 -11.62 8.59
C LYS A 51 5.66 -12.32 9.79
N LEU A 52 4.35 -12.25 9.97
CA LEU A 52 3.65 -12.97 11.03
C LEU A 52 3.55 -14.46 10.69
N ARG A 53 3.19 -14.78 9.44
CA ARG A 53 3.19 -16.16 8.95
C ARG A 53 4.54 -16.83 9.09
N GLU A 54 5.62 -16.14 8.76
CA GLU A 54 6.96 -16.70 8.90
C GLU A 54 7.29 -17.04 10.36
N ARG A 55 6.79 -16.28 11.34
CA ARG A 55 6.92 -16.62 12.77
C ARG A 55 6.07 -17.83 13.15
N GLU A 56 4.81 -17.88 12.73
CA GLU A 56 3.93 -19.02 13.00
C GLU A 56 4.46 -20.32 12.39
N ASN A 57 5.05 -20.25 11.18
CA ASN A 57 5.63 -21.39 10.50
C ASN A 57 7.05 -21.75 11.01
N ALA A 58 7.80 -20.79 11.56
CA ALA A 58 9.15 -21.03 12.09
C ALA A 58 9.16 -21.55 13.54
N GLY A 59 8.02 -21.56 14.22
CA GLY A 59 7.88 -22.14 15.54
C GLY A 59 7.18 -21.17 16.49
N GLY A 60 5.98 -21.56 16.93
CA GLY A 60 5.39 -21.08 18.18
C GLY A 60 6.13 -21.64 19.41
N GLU A 61 7.45 -21.51 19.43
CA GLU A 61 8.30 -21.72 20.59
C GLU A 61 8.82 -20.34 21.00
N GLU A 62 8.67 -19.98 22.28
CA GLU A 62 8.88 -18.65 22.90
C GLU A 62 7.61 -17.76 22.88
N GLU A 63 6.80 -17.57 23.94
CA GLU A 63 7.02 -17.68 25.40
C GLU A 63 5.69 -17.98 26.15
N GLU A 64 5.82 -18.57 27.36
CA GLU A 64 4.85 -18.54 28.47
C GLU A 64 4.59 -17.12 29.00
#